data_AF-A0AAU5MKG7-F1
#
_entry.id   AF-A0AAU5MKG7-F1
#
_cell.length_a   1.000
_cell.length_b   1.000
_cell.length_c   1.000
_cell.angle_alpha   90.00
_cell.angle_beta   90.00
_cell.angle_gamma   90.00
#
_symmetry.space_group_name_H-M   'P 1'
#
loop_
_entity.id
_entity.type
_entity.pdbx_description
1 polymer ?
#
loop_
_entity_poly.entity_id
_entity_poly.type
_entity_poly.pdbx_seq_one_letter_code
_entity_poly.pdbx_strand_id
1 'polypeptide(L)'
;MPNKTIYVSDDDLPLYKKAQELAGNLSSAISIALRRYVELEEGRFEGYDEITVRVGRGTGRKQRFSGVLLAEGGRSSSTGYEAFKVYRSRTGKFVLHADRRSQFTVNGDDERYLTGWRSWIGNWSSDQSWSMAQGEATLHIVETVEELRELIPEDLYELVEEAANQPAVEDLDI
;
A
#
# COMPACT_ATOMS: atom_id res chain seq x y z
N MET A 1 23.84 33.68 -1.51
CA MET A 1 23.75 32.23 -1.80
C MET A 1 25.13 31.77 -2.25
N PRO A 2 25.67 30.67 -1.70
CA PRO A 2 26.89 30.07 -2.24
C PRO A 2 26.59 29.44 -3.62
N ASN A 3 27.47 29.65 -4.59
CA ASN A 3 27.39 28.99 -5.90
C ASN A 3 28.19 27.69 -5.87
N LYS A 4 27.66 26.63 -6.48
CA LYS A 4 28.34 25.34 -6.66
C LYS A 4 28.35 24.99 -8.14
N THR A 5 29.51 24.55 -8.65
CA THR A 5 29.66 24.03 -10.00
C THR A 5 29.68 22.50 -9.94
N ILE A 6 28.91 21.86 -10.81
CA ILE A 6 28.89 20.41 -10.96
C ILE A 6 29.29 20.05 -12.39
N TYR A 7 30.01 18.94 -12.54
CA TYR A 7 30.31 18.35 -13.84
C TYR A 7 29.32 17.23 -14.11
N VAL A 8 28.83 17.16 -15.35
CA VAL A 8 27.84 16.17 -15.80
C VAL A 8 28.35 15.52 -17.07
N SER A 9 27.98 14.26 -17.31
CA SER A 9 28.29 13.59 -18.57
C SER A 9 27.53 14.25 -19.72
N ASP A 10 28.12 14.25 -20.92
CA ASP A 10 27.43 14.67 -22.14
C ASP A 10 26.16 13.85 -22.39
N ASP A 11 26.16 12.58 -21.99
CA ASP A 11 25.02 11.66 -22.09
C ASP A 11 23.85 12.07 -21.19
N ASP A 12 24.10 12.82 -20.11
CA ASP A 12 23.08 13.27 -19.17
C ASP A 12 22.47 14.62 -19.57
N LEU A 13 23.07 15.35 -20.52
CA LEU A 13 22.57 16.67 -20.97
C LEU A 13 21.08 16.67 -21.35
N PRO A 14 20.53 15.64 -22.04
CA PRO A 14 19.09 15.58 -22.34
C PRO A 14 18.21 15.55 -21.09
N LEU A 15 18.64 14.83 -20.04
CA LEU A 15 17.91 14.74 -18.77
C LEU A 15 17.86 16.09 -18.07
N TYR A 16 18.99 16.80 -18.01
CA TYR A 16 19.11 18.11 -17.37
C TYR A 16 18.25 19.17 -18.10
N LYS A 17 18.25 19.16 -19.44
CA LYS A 17 17.38 20.05 -20.24
C LYS A 17 15.91 19.82 -19.92
N LYS A 18 15.46 18.56 -19.91
CA LYS A 18 14.07 18.21 -19.60
C LYS A 18 13.68 18.60 -18.17
N ALA A 19 14.57 18.37 -17.20
CA ALA A 19 14.34 18.76 -15.81
C ALA A 19 14.23 20.28 -15.65
N GLN A 20 15.06 21.04 -16.37
CA GLN A 20 14.98 22.50 -16.41
C GLN A 20 13.67 23.00 -17.02
N GLU A 21 13.19 22.40 -18.10
CA GLU A 21 11.89 22.75 -18.70
C GLU A 21 10.73 22.51 -17.73
N LEU A 22 10.76 21.41 -16.99
CA LEU A 22 9.71 21.05 -16.02
C LEU A 22 9.72 21.95 -14.77
N ALA A 23 10.90 22.32 -14.27
CA ALA A 23 11.04 23.11 -13.05
C ALA A 23 11.20 24.63 -13.31
N GLY A 24 11.23 25.05 -14.58
CA GLY A 24 11.47 26.42 -15.04
C GLY A 24 12.96 26.82 -15.06
N ASN A 25 13.76 26.38 -14.09
CA ASN A 25 15.21 26.58 -14.08
C ASN A 25 15.96 25.38 -13.48
N LEU A 26 17.24 25.23 -13.83
CA LEU A 26 18.05 24.09 -13.42
C LEU A 26 18.32 24.07 -11.91
N SER A 27 18.53 25.22 -11.28
CA SER A 27 18.78 25.31 -9.84
C SER A 27 17.60 24.78 -9.01
N SER A 28 16.37 25.09 -9.42
CA SER A 28 15.15 24.56 -8.81
C SER A 28 15.04 23.04 -9.00
N ALA A 29 15.27 22.55 -10.22
CA ALA A 29 15.27 21.11 -10.50
C ALA A 29 16.26 20.33 -9.62
N ILE A 30 17.50 20.82 -9.54
CA ILE A 30 18.56 20.21 -8.72
C ILE A 30 18.19 20.25 -7.24
N SER A 31 17.66 21.37 -6.74
CA SER A 31 17.28 21.50 -5.33
C SER A 31 16.17 20.52 -4.94
N ILE A 32 15.18 20.33 -5.82
CA ILE A 32 14.11 19.34 -5.61
C ILE A 32 14.69 17.92 -5.63
N ALA A 33 15.53 17.61 -6.62
CA ALA A 33 16.14 16.28 -6.77
C ALA A 33 17.04 15.92 -5.58
N LEU A 34 17.91 16.84 -5.14
CA LEU A 34 18.81 16.63 -4.01
C LEU A 34 18.06 16.49 -2.69
N ARG A 35 17.03 17.32 -2.46
CA ARG A 35 16.18 17.17 -1.26
C ARG A 35 15.55 15.79 -1.22
N ARG A 36 14.97 15.34 -2.34
CA ARG A 36 14.38 14.02 -2.44
C ARG A 36 15.41 12.89 -2.26
N TYR A 37 16.61 13.05 -2.83
CA TYR A 37 17.70 12.08 -2.66
C TYR A 37 18.13 11.97 -1.20
N VAL A 38 18.36 13.10 -0.53
CA VAL A 38 18.70 13.13 0.91
C VAL A 38 17.57 12.52 1.73
N GLU A 39 16.31 12.85 1.42
CA GLU A 39 15.16 12.28 2.11
C GLU A 39 15.10 10.76 2.00
N LEU A 40 15.47 10.20 0.84
CA LEU A 40 15.53 8.76 0.61
C LEU A 40 16.72 8.10 1.30
N GLU A 41 17.91 8.69 1.23
CA GLU A 41 19.11 8.13 1.86
C GLU A 41 19.02 8.18 3.38
N GLU A 42 18.59 9.32 3.96
CA GLU A 42 18.36 9.41 5.41
C GLU A 42 17.27 8.45 5.87
N GLY A 43 16.17 8.32 5.10
CA GLY A 43 15.14 7.32 5.37
C GLY A 43 15.75 5.91 5.38
N ARG A 44 16.58 5.57 4.41
CA ARG A 44 17.27 4.27 4.33
C ARG A 44 18.23 4.04 5.49
N PHE A 45 18.95 5.06 5.95
CA PHE A 45 19.81 4.99 7.14
C PHE A 45 18.98 4.82 8.43
N GLU A 46 17.76 5.34 8.45
CA GLU A 46 16.77 5.20 9.52
C GLU A 46 15.86 3.95 9.34
N GLY A 47 16.15 3.06 8.37
CA GLY A 47 15.41 1.82 8.12
C GLY A 47 14.12 1.95 7.29
N TYR A 48 13.76 3.14 6.81
CA TYR A 48 12.56 3.43 6.01
C TYR A 48 12.73 3.14 4.50
N ASP A 49 11.73 2.51 3.89
CA ASP A 49 11.65 2.21 2.45
C ASP A 49 10.73 3.18 1.69
N GLU A 50 10.96 3.38 0.39
CA GLU A 50 10.00 4.06 -0.51
C GLU A 50 8.85 3.12 -0.86
N ILE A 51 7.68 3.34 -0.28
CA ILE A 51 6.49 2.50 -0.46
C ILE A 51 5.56 3.15 -1.48
N THR A 52 5.16 2.38 -2.50
CA THR A 52 4.14 2.80 -3.47
C THR A 52 2.93 1.87 -3.42
N VAL A 53 1.78 2.39 -3.03
CA VAL A 53 0.52 1.66 -2.93
C VAL A 53 -0.50 2.16 -3.95
N ARG A 54 -1.42 1.28 -4.34
CA ARG A 54 -2.54 1.58 -5.24
C ARG A 54 -3.80 1.83 -4.41
N VAL A 55 -4.55 2.87 -4.76
CA VAL A 55 -5.73 3.33 -4.02
C VAL A 55 -6.87 3.66 -4.99
N GLY A 56 -8.10 3.32 -4.63
CA GLY A 56 -9.31 3.48 -5.43
C GLY A 56 -9.69 2.22 -6.21
N ARG A 57 -10.89 2.25 -6.79
CA ARG A 57 -11.46 1.15 -7.58
C ARG A 57 -10.83 1.07 -8.97
N GLY A 58 -10.71 -0.15 -9.51
CA GLY A 58 -10.28 -0.40 -10.87
C GLY A 58 -8.86 0.02 -11.20
N THR A 59 -8.64 0.97 -12.12
CA THR A 59 -7.29 1.42 -12.51
C THR A 59 -6.61 2.31 -11.46
N GLY A 60 -7.34 2.78 -10.42
CA GLY A 60 -6.80 3.42 -9.23
C GLY A 60 -5.81 4.57 -9.44
N ARG A 61 -5.36 5.19 -8.36
CA ARG A 61 -4.18 6.08 -8.35
C ARG A 61 -3.05 5.44 -7.54
N LYS A 62 -1.80 5.73 -7.91
CA LYS A 62 -0.63 5.34 -7.11
C LYS A 62 -0.33 6.45 -6.10
N GLN A 63 -0.20 6.09 -4.83
CA GLN A 63 0.26 6.98 -3.77
C GLN A 63 1.59 6.45 -3.26
N ARG A 64 2.51 7.37 -2.96
CA ARG A 64 3.88 7.05 -2.58
C ARG A 64 4.25 7.78 -1.30
N PHE A 65 4.93 7.10 -0.40
CA PHE A 65 5.42 7.64 0.85
C PHE A 65 6.68 6.87 1.30
N SER A 66 7.38 7.37 2.31
CA SER A 66 8.51 6.66 2.94
C SER A 66 8.09 6.15 4.32
N GLY A 67 8.35 4.88 4.61
CA GLY A 67 7.86 4.21 5.80
C GLY A 67 8.49 2.84 6.07
N VAL A 68 8.26 2.29 7.27
CA VAL A 68 8.58 0.89 7.65
C VAL A 68 7.29 0.13 7.81
N LEU A 69 7.22 -1.11 7.28
CA LEU A 69 6.10 -2.00 7.52
C LEU A 69 6.13 -2.48 8.99
N LEU A 70 5.09 -2.18 9.75
CA LEU A 70 4.95 -2.65 11.13
C LEU A 70 4.30 -4.03 11.18
N ALA A 71 3.19 -4.18 10.45
CA ALA A 71 2.47 -5.45 10.38
C ALA A 71 1.67 -5.54 9.08
N GLU A 72 1.44 -6.77 8.65
CA GLU A 72 0.48 -7.10 7.60
C GLU A 72 -0.43 -8.23 8.07
N GLY A 73 -1.69 -8.18 7.64
CA GLY A 73 -2.69 -9.15 8.01
C GLY A 73 -3.81 -9.19 6.98
N GLY A 74 -4.55 -10.28 6.94
CA GLY A 74 -5.65 -10.41 6.00
C GLY A 74 -6.56 -11.57 6.33
N ARG A 75 -7.78 -11.51 5.82
CA ARG A 75 -8.79 -12.54 5.98
C ARG A 75 -9.40 -12.85 4.62
N SER A 76 -9.39 -14.13 4.25
CA SER A 76 -10.12 -14.64 3.11
C SER A 76 -11.32 -15.43 3.59
N SER A 77 -12.50 -15.16 3.04
CA SER A 77 -13.75 -15.83 3.35
C SER A 77 -14.50 -16.15 2.05
N SER A 78 -15.58 -16.94 2.14
CA SER A 78 -16.45 -17.24 0.99
C SER A 78 -17.15 -16.01 0.41
N THR A 79 -17.21 -14.92 1.16
CA THR A 79 -17.85 -13.64 0.79
C THR A 79 -16.86 -12.57 0.33
N GLY A 80 -15.55 -12.82 0.42
CA GLY A 80 -14.54 -11.86 -0.01
C GLY A 80 -13.18 -12.00 0.65
N TYR A 81 -12.30 -11.08 0.27
CA TYR A 81 -10.93 -10.99 0.70
C TYR A 81 -10.64 -9.59 1.25
N GLU A 82 -10.01 -9.53 2.41
CA GLU A 82 -9.49 -8.30 2.99
C GLU A 82 -8.00 -8.46 3.29
N ALA A 83 -7.19 -7.50 2.87
CA ALA A 83 -5.79 -7.41 3.25
C ALA A 83 -5.46 -6.02 3.76
N PHE A 84 -4.68 -5.97 4.82
CA PHE A 84 -4.27 -4.78 5.54
C PHE A 84 -2.75 -4.75 5.64
N LYS A 85 -2.16 -3.60 5.38
CA LYS A 85 -0.74 -3.32 5.64
C LYS A 85 -0.64 -2.03 6.41
N VAL A 86 0.03 -2.07 7.56
CA VAL A 86 0.23 -0.92 8.43
C VAL A 86 1.69 -0.54 8.45
N TYR A 87 1.97 0.72 8.17
CA TYR A 87 3.32 1.26 8.11
C TYR A 87 3.48 2.41 9.09
N ARG A 88 4.70 2.62 9.60
CA ARG A 88 5.11 3.85 10.25
C ARG A 88 5.77 4.75 9.22
N SER A 89 5.24 5.95 8.98
CA SER A 89 5.87 6.92 8.10
C SER A 89 7.12 7.53 8.75
N ARG A 90 7.96 8.18 7.93
CA ARG A 90 9.09 8.98 8.44
C ARG A 90 8.67 10.12 9.39
N THR A 91 7.45 10.65 9.22
CA THR A 91 6.89 11.67 10.13
C THR A 91 6.33 11.08 11.42
N GLY A 92 6.45 9.77 11.64
CA GLY A 92 5.94 9.06 12.82
C GLY A 92 4.45 8.73 12.76
N LYS A 93 3.73 9.14 11.69
CA LYS A 93 2.31 8.83 11.51
C LYS A 93 2.12 7.37 11.08
N PHE A 94 0.94 6.82 11.32
CA PHE A 94 0.59 5.48 10.87
C PHE A 94 -0.15 5.54 9.54
N VAL A 95 0.25 4.68 8.61
CA VAL A 95 -0.35 4.59 7.28
C VAL A 95 -0.96 3.19 7.13
N LEU A 96 -2.28 3.12 7.02
CA LEU A 96 -3.02 1.90 6.77
C LEU A 96 -3.42 1.81 5.30
N HIS A 97 -2.90 0.79 4.61
CA HIS A 97 -3.38 0.39 3.30
C HIS A 97 -4.32 -0.81 3.45
N ALA A 98 -5.57 -0.66 3.01
CA ALA A 98 -6.59 -1.71 3.10
C ALA A 98 -7.10 -2.07 1.70
N ASP A 99 -6.87 -3.29 1.22
CA ASP A 99 -7.44 -3.85 -0.02
C ASP A 99 -8.62 -4.75 0.33
N ARG A 100 -9.84 -4.28 0.06
CA ARG A 100 -11.08 -5.04 0.27
C ARG A 100 -11.68 -5.45 -1.06
N ARG A 101 -11.95 -6.74 -1.22
CA ARG A 101 -12.60 -7.32 -2.40
C ARG A 101 -13.81 -8.12 -1.97
N SER A 102 -15.00 -7.68 -2.36
CA SER A 102 -16.20 -8.49 -2.20
C SER A 102 -16.28 -9.53 -3.32
N GLN A 103 -16.52 -10.78 -2.91
CA GLN A 103 -16.81 -11.87 -3.81
C GLN A 103 -18.31 -12.12 -3.76
N PHE A 104 -18.98 -11.93 -4.90
CA PHE A 104 -20.36 -12.36 -5.05
C PHE A 104 -20.36 -13.77 -5.63
N THR A 105 -20.65 -14.73 -4.76
CA THR A 105 -20.87 -16.13 -5.14
C THR A 105 -22.37 -16.31 -5.34
N VAL A 106 -22.81 -16.59 -6.57
CA VAL A 106 -24.17 -17.07 -6.79
C VAL A 106 -24.11 -18.57 -6.61
N ASN A 107 -24.51 -19.03 -5.43
CA ASN A 107 -24.69 -20.45 -5.20
C ASN A 107 -25.84 -20.95 -6.07
N GLY A 108 -25.65 -22.07 -6.78
CA GLY A 108 -26.65 -22.70 -7.64
C GLY A 108 -27.80 -23.38 -6.88
N ASP A 109 -27.88 -23.15 -5.58
CA ASP A 109 -28.81 -23.74 -4.62
C ASP A 109 -30.03 -22.83 -4.36
N ASP A 110 -30.49 -22.15 -5.39
CA ASP A 110 -31.84 -21.56 -5.40
C ASP A 110 -32.85 -22.73 -5.35
N GLU A 111 -33.67 -22.80 -4.30
CA GLU A 111 -34.68 -23.85 -4.09
C GLU A 111 -35.60 -24.06 -5.31
N ARG A 112 -35.71 -23.03 -6.16
CA ARG A 112 -36.44 -23.07 -7.44
C ARG A 112 -35.88 -24.06 -8.46
N TYR A 113 -34.62 -24.48 -8.34
CA TYR A 113 -33.98 -25.48 -9.22
C TYR A 113 -33.90 -26.89 -8.59
N LEU A 114 -34.38 -27.07 -7.36
CA LEU A 114 -34.36 -28.35 -6.62
C LEU A 114 -35.67 -29.15 -6.75
N THR A 115 -36.37 -29.09 -7.88
CA THR A 115 -37.60 -29.88 -8.10
C THR A 115 -37.42 -30.99 -9.12
N GLY A 116 -37.88 -32.20 -8.76
CA GLY A 116 -37.97 -33.37 -9.63
C GLY A 116 -36.71 -34.22 -9.75
N TRP A 117 -36.67 -35.07 -10.78
CA TRP A 117 -35.63 -36.09 -11.03
C TRP A 117 -34.17 -35.58 -11.04
N ARG A 118 -33.96 -34.25 -11.15
CA ARG A 118 -32.65 -33.59 -11.06
C ARG A 118 -32.05 -33.62 -9.64
N SER A 119 -32.88 -33.65 -8.59
CA SER A 119 -32.42 -33.84 -7.20
C SER A 119 -31.78 -35.22 -7.00
N TRP A 120 -32.24 -36.22 -7.74
CA TRP A 120 -31.78 -37.62 -7.65
C TRP A 120 -30.41 -37.87 -8.31
N ILE A 121 -29.96 -36.98 -9.21
CA ILE A 121 -28.68 -37.10 -9.93
C ILE A 121 -27.53 -36.38 -9.19
N GLY A 122 -27.80 -35.69 -8.08
CA GLY A 122 -26.79 -35.19 -7.15
C GLY A 122 -25.70 -34.32 -7.80
N ASN A 123 -25.94 -33.01 -7.90
CA ASN A 123 -24.94 -31.94 -7.88
C ASN A 123 -23.61 -32.13 -8.67
N TRP A 124 -23.57 -32.92 -9.76
CA TRP A 124 -22.37 -33.07 -10.60
C TRP A 124 -22.15 -31.92 -11.59
N SER A 125 -23.08 -30.96 -11.66
CA SER A 125 -22.94 -29.74 -12.46
C SER A 125 -23.66 -28.55 -11.82
N SER A 126 -23.43 -28.31 -10.52
CA SER A 126 -23.73 -26.96 -10.01
C SER A 126 -22.72 -26.02 -10.66
N ASP A 127 -23.14 -25.32 -11.71
CA ASP A 127 -22.38 -24.23 -12.33
C ASP A 127 -22.18 -23.14 -11.27
N GLN A 128 -21.14 -23.28 -10.46
CA GLN A 128 -20.72 -22.25 -9.51
C GLN A 128 -20.13 -21.10 -10.33
N SER A 129 -20.97 -20.11 -10.60
CA SER A 129 -20.52 -18.86 -11.20
C SER A 129 -20.15 -17.89 -10.09
N TRP A 130 -18.88 -17.50 -10.05
CA TRP A 130 -18.37 -16.46 -9.15
C TRP A 130 -18.09 -15.19 -9.94
N SER A 131 -18.46 -14.04 -9.36
CA SER A 131 -18.10 -12.73 -9.89
C SER A 131 -17.41 -11.93 -8.79
N MET A 132 -16.24 -11.38 -9.09
CA MET A 132 -15.53 -10.49 -8.17
C MET A 132 -15.84 -9.04 -8.54
N ALA A 133 -16.29 -8.26 -7.56
CA ALA A 133 -16.29 -6.81 -7.73
C ALA A 133 -14.82 -6.35 -7.83
N GLN A 134 -14.56 -5.30 -8.63
CA GLN A 134 -13.22 -4.72 -8.62
C GLN A 134 -12.91 -4.21 -7.21
N GLY A 135 -11.84 -4.75 -6.64
CA GLY A 135 -11.36 -4.42 -5.30
C GLY A 135 -11.22 -2.92 -5.09
N GLU A 136 -11.58 -2.47 -3.89
CA GLU A 136 -11.35 -1.10 -3.46
C GLU A 136 -10.21 -1.09 -2.47
N ALA A 137 -9.08 -0.52 -2.89
CA ALA A 137 -7.97 -0.26 -2.01
C ALA A 137 -8.10 1.15 -1.42
N THR A 138 -8.07 1.30 -0.10
CA THR A 138 -8.07 2.58 0.60
C THR A 138 -6.73 2.84 1.28
N LEU A 139 -6.45 4.11 1.57
CA LEU A 139 -5.28 4.52 2.33
C LEU A 139 -5.74 5.50 3.41
N HIS A 140 -5.54 5.14 4.67
CA HIS A 140 -5.84 5.96 5.83
C HIS A 140 -4.53 6.38 6.48
N ILE A 141 -4.44 7.64 6.90
CA ILE A 141 -3.28 8.17 7.62
C ILE A 141 -3.81 8.68 8.95
N VAL A 142 -3.30 8.12 10.04
CA VAL A 142 -3.72 8.42 11.41
C VAL A 142 -2.52 8.84 12.24
N GLU A 143 -2.74 9.59 13.31
CA GLU A 143 -1.65 10.16 14.11
C GLU A 143 -1.20 9.20 15.22
N THR A 144 -2.13 8.40 15.73
CA THR A 144 -1.93 7.53 16.89
C THR A 144 -2.25 6.07 16.56
N VAL A 145 -1.69 5.11 17.33
CA VAL A 145 -1.99 3.68 17.15
C VAL A 145 -3.44 3.39 17.47
N GLU A 146 -3.99 4.07 18.46
CA GLU A 146 -5.35 3.89 18.98
C GLU A 146 -6.42 4.12 17.90
N GLU A 147 -6.19 5.07 17.00
CA GLU A 147 -7.06 5.33 15.84
C GLU A 147 -7.14 4.15 14.86
N LEU A 148 -6.15 3.25 14.85
CA LEU A 148 -6.18 2.06 14.01
C LEU A 148 -7.17 1.01 14.54
N ARG A 149 -7.48 1.00 15.83
CA ARG A 149 -8.32 -0.04 16.46
C ARG A 149 -9.71 -0.14 15.82
N GLU A 150 -10.25 0.98 15.35
CA GLU A 150 -11.55 1.01 14.66
C GLU A 150 -11.46 0.63 13.17
N LEU A 151 -10.26 0.57 12.60
CA LEU A 151 -10.02 0.39 11.16
C LEU A 151 -9.52 -0.99 10.77
N ILE A 152 -8.88 -1.71 11.70
CA ILE A 152 -8.29 -3.04 11.48
C ILE A 152 -8.81 -4.08 12.49
N PRO A 153 -8.72 -5.38 12.16
CA PRO A 153 -9.01 -6.45 13.11
C PRO A 153 -8.13 -6.40 14.37
N GLU A 154 -8.67 -6.82 15.52
CA GLU A 154 -7.99 -6.75 16.84
C GLU A 154 -6.66 -7.53 16.88
N ASP A 155 -6.61 -8.71 16.24
CA ASP A 155 -5.40 -9.52 16.12
C ASP A 155 -4.27 -8.80 15.35
N LEU A 156 -4.61 -7.98 14.36
CA LEU A 156 -3.63 -7.14 13.67
C LEU A 156 -3.27 -5.90 14.50
N TYR A 157 -4.21 -5.35 15.26
CA TYR A 157 -3.97 -4.20 16.13
C TYR A 157 -2.91 -4.52 17.20
N GLU A 158 -3.02 -5.67 17.87
CA GLU A 158 -2.05 -6.12 18.87
C GLU A 158 -0.62 -6.20 18.30
N LEU A 159 -0.48 -6.75 17.09
CA LEU A 159 0.83 -6.81 16.40
C LEU A 159 1.40 -5.43 16.07
N VAL A 160 0.53 -4.50 15.65
CA VAL A 160 0.94 -3.12 15.36
C VAL A 160 1.36 -2.40 16.63
N GLU A 161 0.61 -2.58 17.72
CA GLU A 161 0.91 -1.96 19.02
C GLU A 161 2.25 -2.47 19.57
N GLU A 162 2.53 -3.78 19.47
CA GLU A 162 3.82 -4.35 19.84
C GLU A 162 4.97 -3.76 19.00
N ALA A 163 4.80 -3.72 17.67
CA ALA A 163 5.81 -3.19 16.75
C ALA A 163 6.02 -1.67 16.87
N ALA A 164 4.98 -0.90 17.19
CA ALA A 164 5.05 0.55 17.31
C ALA A 164 5.91 1.00 18.51
N ASN A 165 5.99 0.16 19.54
CA ASN A 165 6.80 0.39 20.74
C ASN A 165 8.30 0.08 20.53
N GLN A 166 8.67 -0.49 19.38
CA GLN A 166 10.06 -0.80 19.04
C GLN A 166 10.69 0.34 18.20
N PRO A 167 11.97 0.68 18.44
CA PRO A 167 12.69 1.61 17.57
C PRO A 167 12.84 1.01 16.16
N ALA A 168 12.74 1.85 15.12
CA ALA A 168 12.86 1.40 13.73
C ALA A 168 14.27 0.88 13.38
N VAL A 169 15.29 1.42 14.06
CA VAL A 169 16.68 0.98 14.00
C VAL A 169 17.20 0.90 15.42
N GLU A 170 17.80 -0.23 15.77
CA GLU A 170 18.54 -0.43 17.00
C GLU A 170 20.02 -0.60 16.63
N ASP A 171 20.87 0.32 17.12
CA ASP A 171 22.32 0.20 16.99
C ASP A 171 22.83 -0.81 18.01
N LEU A 172 23.22 -1.98 17.53
CA LEU A 172 23.81 -3.04 18.35
C LEU A 172 25.34 -2.89 18.38
N ASP A 173 25.94 -2.94 19.57
CA ASP A 173 27.40 -2.91 19.76
C ASP A 173 27.97 -4.35 19.67
N ILE A 174 27.95 -4.92 18.46
CA ILE A 174 28.41 -6.29 18.14
C ILE A 174 29.39 -6.35 16.97
#